data_AF-A0AAU9MTB5-F1
#
_entry.id   AF-A0AAU9MTB5-F1
#
_cell.length_a   1.000
_cell.length_b   1.000
_cell.length_c   1.000
_cell.angle_alpha   90.00
_cell.angle_beta   90.00
_cell.angle_gamma   90.00
#
_symmetry.space_group_name_H-M   'P 1'
#
loop_
_entity.id
_entity.type
_entity.pdbx_description
1 polymer ?
#
loop_
_entity_poly.entity_id
_entity_poly.type
_entity_poly.pdbx_seq_one_letter_code
_entity_poly.pdbx_strand_id
1 'polypeptide(L)'
;MNLARIHTGVLLFVLFTAPSTGEITSVKIRSDNRRFIFFENFGFTETGHVSIAISSVSVTSVPVTSNLSRPDPSRIGFYLFSNVVREYMNYEHIPCDLDSKYISLLFTFQDLSPPPQSSFNKSHSVTFPSDYSLYFTNCNTLSYVTMDVRTEFYNTDNANTKDYLSAELTQLPSLYSNFSLVYLTFLGFWILVCFKNKLSVNRFHLLMGVLLVMKSLSLFCAAKIQYHMKVTGNPHHGWNVMFHIFQLIKAVLLYIVMVVISDGWLLLKPFVQEKKINNKVLMVVIPIQILATVASIVIGESGPFIKGWMTWNGVVLVIEAACCYVIMLPTEVICSFCVLYGDVLHVQAIWEKQILST
;
A
#
# COMPACT_ATOMS: atom_id res chain seq x y z
N MET A 1 25.16 18.59 -11.45
CA MET A 1 23.96 17.83 -11.85
C MET A 1 22.78 18.77 -11.67
N ASN A 2 22.25 19.30 -12.77
CA ASN A 2 21.44 20.53 -12.76
C ASN A 2 20.08 20.31 -12.09
N LEU A 3 19.77 21.16 -11.11
CA LEU A 3 18.50 21.21 -10.37
C LEU A 3 17.27 21.20 -11.31
N ALA A 4 17.41 21.81 -12.50
CA ALA A 4 16.39 21.80 -13.56
C ALA A 4 16.04 20.39 -14.07
N ARG A 5 17.00 19.46 -14.18
CA ARG A 5 16.76 18.07 -14.62
C ARG A 5 16.05 17.23 -13.56
N ILE A 6 16.30 17.53 -12.28
CA ILE A 6 15.60 16.90 -11.14
C ILE A 6 14.15 17.37 -11.11
N HIS A 7 13.91 18.68 -11.30
CA HIS A 7 12.55 19.21 -11.41
C HIS A 7 11.78 18.67 -12.62
N THR A 8 12.44 18.48 -13.78
CA THR A 8 11.77 17.86 -14.93
C THR A 8 11.45 16.39 -14.68
N GLY A 9 12.33 15.64 -14.01
CA GLY A 9 12.08 14.25 -13.62
C GLY A 9 10.91 14.10 -12.64
N VAL A 10 10.81 14.98 -11.65
CA VAL A 10 9.71 15.01 -10.67
C VAL A 10 8.39 15.43 -11.33
N LEU A 11 8.41 16.42 -12.23
CA LEU A 11 7.22 16.88 -12.97
C LEU A 11 6.70 15.81 -13.94
N LEU A 12 7.60 15.09 -14.63
CA LEU A 12 7.23 13.97 -15.49
C LEU A 12 6.59 12.82 -14.67
N PHE A 13 7.03 12.63 -13.42
CA PHE A 13 6.54 11.58 -12.54
C PHE A 13 5.13 11.84 -11.98
N VAL A 14 4.79 13.11 -11.70
CA VAL A 14 3.42 13.51 -11.32
C VAL A 14 2.40 13.23 -12.44
N LEU A 15 2.85 13.19 -13.71
CA LEU A 15 2.00 12.85 -14.86
C LEU A 15 1.79 11.34 -15.05
N PHE A 16 2.53 10.47 -14.33
CA PHE A 16 2.44 9.02 -14.43
C PHE A 16 1.70 8.35 -13.26
N THR A 17 1.13 9.10 -12.31
CA THR A 17 0.17 8.52 -11.36
C THR A 17 -1.09 8.16 -12.12
N ALA A 18 -1.22 6.88 -12.47
CA ALA A 18 -2.41 6.32 -13.08
C ALA A 18 -3.67 6.68 -12.28
N PRO A 19 -4.85 6.80 -12.92
CA PRO A 19 -6.08 7.08 -12.21
C PRO A 19 -6.36 5.98 -11.18
N SER A 20 -6.48 6.36 -9.90
CA SER A 20 -7.00 5.49 -8.86
C SER A 20 -8.48 5.24 -9.14
N THR A 21 -8.81 4.07 -9.68
CA THR A 21 -10.19 3.60 -9.76
C THR A 21 -10.74 3.33 -8.37
N GLY A 22 -12.00 3.70 -8.15
CA GLY A 22 -12.62 3.73 -6.84
C GLY A 22 -13.08 2.41 -6.27
N GLU A 23 -13.47 2.48 -4.99
CA GLU A 23 -14.03 1.39 -4.18
C GLU A 23 -15.45 1.02 -4.65
N ILE A 24 -16.17 1.92 -5.32
CA ILE A 24 -17.15 1.51 -6.34
C ILE A 24 -16.38 1.03 -7.56
N THR A 25 -16.23 -0.27 -7.64
CA THR A 25 -15.44 -0.94 -8.66
C THR A 25 -16.30 -1.19 -9.90
N SER A 26 -15.91 -0.58 -11.03
CA SER A 26 -16.49 -0.87 -12.35
C SER A 26 -15.47 -1.60 -13.22
N VAL A 27 -15.67 -2.89 -13.42
CA VAL A 27 -14.74 -3.76 -14.15
C VAL A 27 -15.38 -4.18 -15.47
N LYS A 28 -14.64 -3.99 -16.56
CA LYS A 28 -15.03 -4.48 -17.89
C LYS A 28 -14.30 -5.77 -18.17
N ILE A 29 -15.03 -6.87 -18.21
CA ILE A 29 -14.51 -8.19 -18.56
C ILE A 29 -14.79 -8.42 -20.04
N ARG A 30 -13.77 -8.83 -20.78
CA ARG A 30 -13.83 -9.03 -22.23
C ARG A 30 -13.15 -10.34 -22.58
N SER A 31 -13.94 -11.27 -23.14
CA SER A 31 -13.49 -12.59 -23.58
C SER A 31 -12.55 -13.29 -22.59
N ASP A 32 -12.94 -13.31 -21.31
CA ASP A 32 -12.12 -13.86 -20.23
C ASP A 32 -12.47 -15.34 -20.00
N ASN A 33 -11.46 -16.19 -19.86
CA ASN A 33 -11.58 -17.64 -19.65
C ASN A 33 -11.17 -18.10 -18.25
N ARG A 34 -10.87 -17.16 -17.34
CA ARG A 34 -10.48 -17.52 -15.97
C ARG A 34 -11.66 -18.17 -15.26
N ARG A 35 -11.36 -19.28 -14.57
CA ARG A 35 -12.33 -20.00 -13.75
C ARG A 35 -12.86 -19.16 -12.61
N PHE A 36 -12.02 -18.33 -11.99
CA PHE A 36 -12.42 -17.41 -10.95
C PHE A 36 -11.79 -16.02 -11.15
N ILE A 37 -12.55 -14.98 -10.81
CA ILE A 37 -12.11 -13.58 -10.81
C ILE A 37 -12.44 -13.02 -9.44
N PHE A 38 -11.41 -12.58 -8.72
CA PHE A 38 -11.55 -11.83 -7.48
C PHE A 38 -11.89 -10.37 -7.79
N PHE A 39 -12.90 -9.83 -7.13
CA PHE A 39 -13.31 -8.43 -7.29
C PHE A 39 -12.82 -7.57 -6.15
N GLU A 40 -13.15 -7.93 -4.91
CA GLU A 40 -12.90 -7.07 -3.76
C GLU A 40 -13.05 -7.84 -2.46
N ASN A 41 -12.38 -7.37 -1.40
CA ASN A 41 -12.54 -7.86 -0.05
C ASN A 41 -13.07 -6.73 0.83
N PHE A 42 -14.15 -6.99 1.56
CA PHE A 42 -14.83 -6.00 2.37
C PHE A 42 -15.28 -6.61 3.71
N GLY A 43 -15.01 -5.87 4.80
CA GLY A 43 -15.44 -6.19 6.14
C GLY A 43 -16.86 -5.67 6.39
N PHE A 44 -17.81 -6.60 6.48
CA PHE A 44 -19.21 -6.29 6.71
C PHE A 44 -19.55 -6.27 8.20
N THR A 45 -20.43 -5.34 8.58
CA THR A 45 -21.14 -5.35 9.86
C THR A 45 -22.50 -6.04 9.71
N GLU A 46 -23.28 -6.13 10.79
CA GLU A 46 -24.66 -6.66 10.75
C GLU A 46 -25.60 -5.88 9.83
N THR A 47 -25.23 -4.66 9.43
CA THR A 47 -25.97 -3.78 8.51
C THR A 47 -25.34 -3.72 7.12
N GLY A 48 -24.49 -4.69 6.80
CA GLY A 48 -23.72 -4.79 5.56
C GLY A 48 -24.58 -5.12 4.34
N HIS A 49 -24.30 -4.45 3.22
CA HIS A 49 -24.98 -4.66 1.94
C HIS A 49 -23.97 -4.73 0.79
N VAL A 50 -24.20 -5.67 -0.12
CA VAL A 50 -23.50 -5.77 -1.39
C VAL A 50 -24.49 -5.51 -2.52
N SER A 51 -24.17 -4.56 -3.41
CA SER A 51 -24.95 -4.28 -4.61
C SER A 51 -24.14 -4.65 -5.83
N ILE A 52 -24.70 -5.49 -6.69
CA ILE A 52 -24.05 -5.94 -7.92
C ILE A 52 -24.95 -5.60 -9.10
N ALA A 53 -24.40 -4.85 -10.03
CA ALA A 53 -25.02 -4.52 -11.30
C ALA A 53 -24.14 -5.06 -12.45
N ILE A 54 -24.70 -5.91 -13.30
CA ILE A 54 -24.04 -6.43 -14.48
C ILE A 54 -24.83 -6.10 -15.74
N SER A 55 -24.13 -5.81 -16.82
CA SER A 55 -24.72 -5.48 -18.12
C SER A 55 -23.87 -6.03 -19.26
N SER A 56 -24.49 -6.08 -20.45
CA SER A 56 -23.84 -6.53 -21.69
C SER A 56 -23.23 -7.93 -21.59
N VAL A 57 -23.91 -8.83 -20.88
CA VAL A 57 -23.40 -10.18 -20.61
C VAL A 57 -23.48 -11.04 -21.86
N SER A 58 -22.34 -11.55 -22.33
CA SER A 58 -22.28 -12.58 -23.37
C SER A 58 -21.33 -13.70 -22.97
N VAL A 59 -21.75 -14.93 -23.25
CA VAL A 59 -20.98 -16.15 -22.98
C VAL A 59 -20.80 -16.88 -24.31
N THR A 60 -19.56 -17.03 -24.73
CA THR A 60 -19.19 -17.74 -25.97
C THR A 60 -18.42 -19.00 -25.61
N SER A 61 -18.56 -20.07 -26.39
CA SER A 61 -17.80 -21.31 -26.25
C SER A 61 -16.80 -21.46 -27.40
N VAL A 62 -15.66 -22.11 -27.16
CA VAL A 62 -14.77 -22.51 -28.26
C VAL A 62 -15.52 -23.48 -29.18
N PRO A 63 -15.56 -23.25 -30.51
CA PRO A 63 -16.05 -24.25 -31.44
C PRO A 63 -15.01 -25.38 -31.54
N VAL A 64 -15.14 -26.39 -30.70
CA VAL A 64 -14.44 -27.66 -30.87
C VAL A 64 -15.39 -28.63 -31.56
N THR A 65 -14.88 -29.31 -32.59
CA THR A 65 -15.59 -30.32 -33.35
C THR A 65 -16.29 -31.32 -32.43
N SER A 66 -17.63 -31.29 -32.48
CA SER A 66 -18.59 -32.27 -31.93
C SER A 66 -18.58 -32.52 -30.41
N ASN A 67 -19.69 -32.15 -29.77
CA ASN A 67 -20.23 -32.66 -28.49
C ASN A 67 -19.99 -31.88 -27.18
N LEU A 68 -19.85 -30.55 -27.20
CA LEU A 68 -20.08 -29.77 -25.98
C LEU A 68 -21.44 -29.05 -26.04
N SER A 69 -22.27 -29.33 -25.03
CA SER A 69 -23.54 -28.65 -24.78
C SER A 69 -23.34 -27.14 -24.61
N ARG A 70 -24.34 -26.36 -25.04
CA ARG A 70 -24.41 -24.91 -24.82
C ARG A 70 -24.02 -24.60 -23.36
N PRO A 71 -23.22 -23.54 -23.09
CA PRO A 71 -22.82 -23.19 -21.72
C PRO A 71 -24.02 -23.12 -20.79
N ASP A 72 -23.94 -23.84 -19.66
CA ASP A 72 -24.99 -23.85 -18.65
C ASP A 72 -24.93 -22.58 -17.79
N PRO A 73 -25.95 -21.71 -17.83
CA PRO A 73 -25.93 -20.48 -17.05
C PRO A 73 -26.01 -20.69 -15.54
N SER A 74 -26.41 -21.87 -15.01
CA SER A 74 -26.38 -22.13 -13.56
C SER A 74 -24.97 -22.25 -13.01
N ARG A 75 -24.03 -22.61 -13.89
CA ARG A 75 -22.62 -22.88 -13.55
C ARG A 75 -21.75 -21.63 -13.64
N ILE A 76 -22.36 -20.46 -13.77
CA ILE A 76 -21.69 -19.17 -13.85
C ILE A 76 -22.40 -18.22 -12.89
N GLY A 77 -21.66 -17.58 -12.00
CA GLY A 77 -22.27 -16.72 -11.00
C GLY A 77 -21.31 -15.98 -10.09
N PHE A 78 -21.90 -15.23 -9.17
CA PHE A 78 -21.21 -14.45 -8.15
C PHE A 78 -21.52 -15.00 -6.77
N TYR A 79 -20.50 -15.05 -5.92
CA TYR A 79 -20.64 -15.49 -4.54
C TYR A 79 -19.73 -14.70 -3.60
N LEU A 80 -20.15 -14.59 -2.35
CA LEU A 80 -19.32 -14.11 -1.27
C LEU A 80 -18.65 -15.28 -0.57
N PHE A 81 -17.40 -15.06 -0.17
CA PHE A 81 -16.60 -16.04 0.52
C PHE A 81 -15.95 -15.41 1.76
N SER A 82 -16.18 -15.99 2.94
CA SER A 82 -15.54 -15.51 4.17
C SER A 82 -14.08 -15.93 4.21
N ASN A 83 -13.19 -14.98 4.48
CA ASN A 83 -11.74 -15.26 4.58
C ASN A 83 -11.41 -16.20 5.76
N VAL A 84 -12.28 -16.28 6.78
CA VAL A 84 -12.12 -17.16 7.94
C VAL A 84 -12.22 -18.64 7.56
N VAL A 85 -13.01 -18.95 6.52
CA VAL A 85 -13.26 -20.34 6.08
C VAL A 85 -12.33 -20.73 4.91
N ARG A 86 -11.40 -19.84 4.50
CA ARG A 86 -10.46 -20.03 3.39
C ARG A 86 -9.64 -21.31 3.48
N GLU A 87 -9.21 -21.67 4.67
CA GLU A 87 -8.40 -22.86 4.89
C GLU A 87 -9.18 -24.15 4.60
N TYR A 88 -10.49 -24.19 4.87
CA TYR A 88 -11.33 -25.38 4.68
C TYR A 88 -11.66 -25.66 3.20
N MET A 89 -11.82 -24.63 2.37
CA MET A 89 -12.08 -24.77 0.93
C MET A 89 -10.91 -25.39 0.16
N ASN A 90 -9.66 -25.11 0.56
CA ASN A 90 -8.48 -25.63 -0.12
C ASN A 90 -8.34 -27.15 -0.03
N TYR A 91 -9.04 -27.81 0.90
CA TYR A 91 -8.99 -29.26 1.09
C TYR A 91 -10.07 -30.01 0.32
N GLU A 92 -11.19 -29.38 -0.06
CA GLU A 92 -12.24 -30.04 -0.84
C GLU A 92 -11.95 -29.95 -2.34
N HIS A 93 -11.80 -31.10 -3.01
CA HIS A 93 -11.72 -31.17 -4.47
C HIS A 93 -13.12 -30.99 -5.08
N ILE A 94 -13.66 -29.77 -5.05
CA ILE A 94 -14.97 -29.47 -5.61
C ILE A 94 -14.84 -29.14 -7.12
N PRO A 95 -15.65 -29.77 -7.99
CA PRO A 95 -15.64 -29.49 -9.43
C PRO A 95 -16.16 -28.09 -9.78
N CYS A 96 -16.97 -27.45 -8.93
CA CYS A 96 -17.44 -26.09 -9.10
C CYS A 96 -17.61 -25.38 -7.76
N ASP A 97 -17.06 -24.18 -7.61
CA ASP A 97 -17.11 -23.43 -6.34
C ASP A 97 -18.55 -23.11 -5.91
N LEU A 98 -19.47 -23.00 -6.88
CA LEU A 98 -20.90 -22.74 -6.65
C LEU A 98 -21.61 -23.86 -5.87
N ASP A 99 -21.04 -25.08 -5.84
CA ASP A 99 -21.62 -26.22 -5.12
C ASP A 99 -21.17 -26.28 -3.65
N SER A 100 -20.24 -25.42 -3.24
CA SER A 100 -19.69 -25.42 -1.89
C SER A 100 -20.72 -24.95 -0.86
N LYS A 101 -20.72 -25.58 0.31
CA LYS A 101 -21.56 -25.17 1.45
C LYS A 101 -21.01 -23.95 2.20
N TYR A 102 -19.76 -23.57 1.91
CA TYR A 102 -19.05 -22.51 2.61
C TYR A 102 -19.13 -21.15 1.88
N ILE A 103 -19.87 -21.10 0.77
CA ILE A 103 -20.11 -19.86 0.02
C ILE A 103 -21.50 -19.30 0.32
N SER A 104 -21.63 -17.98 0.21
CA SER A 104 -22.92 -17.31 0.11
C SER A 104 -23.17 -16.95 -1.35
N LEU A 105 -23.89 -17.82 -2.06
CA LEU A 105 -24.29 -17.58 -3.45
C LEU A 105 -25.17 -16.32 -3.53
N LEU A 106 -24.80 -15.38 -4.41
CA LEU A 106 -25.59 -14.17 -4.64
C LEU A 106 -26.60 -14.38 -5.76
N PHE A 107 -26.11 -14.75 -6.94
CA PHE A 107 -26.93 -15.07 -8.11
C PHE A 107 -26.12 -15.82 -9.16
N THR A 108 -26.83 -16.45 -10.10
CA THR A 108 -26.25 -17.13 -11.25
C THR A 108 -26.70 -16.47 -12.56
N PHE A 109 -26.10 -16.87 -13.68
CA PHE A 109 -26.50 -16.33 -14.98
C PHE A 109 -27.88 -16.81 -15.44
N GLN A 110 -28.51 -17.76 -14.74
CA GLN A 110 -29.94 -18.08 -14.95
C GLN A 110 -30.87 -16.94 -14.51
N ASP A 111 -30.44 -16.13 -13.55
CA ASP A 111 -31.24 -15.04 -12.97
C ASP A 111 -31.17 -13.74 -13.79
N LEU A 112 -30.44 -13.76 -14.92
CA LEU A 112 -30.29 -12.62 -15.82
C LEU A 112 -31.59 -12.28 -16.53
N SER A 113 -31.77 -10.99 -16.84
CA SER A 113 -32.84 -10.55 -17.73
C SER A 113 -32.74 -11.23 -19.11
N PRO A 114 -33.89 -11.54 -19.74
CA PRO A 114 -33.89 -12.19 -21.05
C PRO A 114 -33.22 -11.31 -22.13
N PRO A 115 -32.67 -11.92 -23.21
CA PRO A 115 -32.06 -11.19 -24.32
C PRO A 115 -33.03 -10.16 -24.94
N PRO A 116 -32.57 -9.02 -25.48
CA PRO A 116 -31.21 -8.77 -26.01
C PRO A 116 -30.25 -8.04 -25.04
N GLN A 117 -30.71 -7.54 -23.90
CA GLN A 117 -29.87 -6.91 -22.88
C GLN A 117 -29.88 -7.77 -21.62
N SER A 118 -29.04 -8.79 -21.61
CA SER A 118 -28.76 -9.62 -20.43
C SER A 118 -28.08 -8.76 -19.36
N SER A 119 -28.83 -8.48 -18.30
CA SER A 119 -28.43 -7.61 -17.20
C SER A 119 -29.01 -8.11 -15.89
N PHE A 120 -28.42 -7.66 -14.79
CA PHE A 120 -28.92 -7.94 -13.44
C PHE A 120 -28.50 -6.78 -12.54
N ASN A 121 -29.39 -6.37 -11.65
CA ASN A 121 -29.11 -5.32 -10.68
C ASN A 121 -29.87 -5.65 -9.40
N LYS A 122 -29.14 -6.06 -8.35
CA LYS A 122 -29.74 -6.40 -7.07
C LYS A 122 -28.78 -6.13 -5.92
N SER A 123 -29.35 -5.65 -4.82
CA SER A 123 -28.66 -5.55 -3.53
C SER A 123 -29.00 -6.75 -2.65
N HIS A 124 -28.00 -7.31 -2.00
CA HIS A 124 -28.09 -8.41 -1.05
C HIS A 124 -27.58 -7.93 0.31
N SER A 125 -28.32 -8.22 1.37
CA SER A 125 -27.90 -7.97 2.75
C SER A 125 -27.00 -9.10 3.23
N VAL A 126 -25.93 -8.75 3.95
CA VAL A 126 -25.02 -9.73 4.58
C VAL A 126 -25.46 -9.93 6.02
N THR A 127 -25.83 -11.16 6.36
CA THR A 127 -26.43 -11.49 7.67
C THR A 127 -25.40 -11.57 8.80
N PHE A 128 -24.17 -12.01 8.50
CA PHE A 128 -23.14 -12.25 9.52
C PHE A 128 -21.97 -11.27 9.34
N PRO A 129 -21.52 -10.61 10.42
CA PRO A 129 -20.38 -9.70 10.35
C PRO A 129 -19.08 -10.49 10.21
N SER A 130 -18.33 -10.24 9.13
CA SER A 130 -17.02 -10.85 8.83
C SER A 130 -16.40 -10.14 7.62
N ASP A 131 -15.12 -10.41 7.36
CA ASP A 131 -14.51 -10.10 6.08
C ASP A 131 -14.95 -11.11 5.01
N TYR A 132 -15.55 -10.58 3.94
CA TYR A 132 -15.96 -11.35 2.79
C TYR A 132 -15.27 -10.84 1.52
N SER A 133 -14.84 -11.80 0.73
CA SER A 133 -14.31 -11.60 -0.61
C SER A 133 -15.37 -11.92 -1.65
N LEU A 134 -15.60 -11.00 -2.59
CA LEU A 134 -16.48 -11.24 -3.74
C LEU A 134 -15.71 -11.92 -4.87
N TYR A 135 -16.25 -13.04 -5.32
CA TYR A 135 -15.74 -13.79 -6.45
C TYR A 135 -16.81 -13.96 -7.52
N PHE A 136 -16.34 -13.88 -8.77
CA PHE A 136 -17.02 -14.46 -9.91
C PHE A 136 -16.40 -15.82 -10.21
N THR A 137 -17.22 -16.81 -10.55
CA THR A 137 -16.73 -18.10 -11.06
C THR A 137 -17.46 -18.52 -12.31
N ASN A 138 -16.71 -19.19 -13.17
CA ASN A 138 -17.16 -19.81 -14.39
C ASN A 138 -16.72 -21.28 -14.38
N CYS A 139 -17.66 -22.16 -14.05
CA CYS A 139 -17.41 -23.59 -14.01
C CYS A 139 -17.62 -24.28 -15.37
N ASN A 140 -18.01 -23.55 -16.41
CA ASN A 140 -18.11 -24.09 -17.76
C ASN A 140 -16.72 -24.11 -18.41
N THR A 141 -16.21 -25.31 -18.66
CA THR A 141 -14.93 -25.49 -19.37
C THR A 141 -15.03 -24.90 -20.79
N LEU A 142 -13.93 -24.29 -21.26
CA LEU A 142 -13.81 -23.74 -22.63
C LEU A 142 -14.86 -22.66 -22.99
N SER A 143 -15.30 -21.88 -22.00
CA SER A 143 -16.18 -20.73 -22.22
C SER A 143 -15.48 -19.40 -21.91
N TYR A 144 -15.83 -18.38 -22.69
CA TYR A 144 -15.37 -17.00 -22.54
C TYR A 144 -16.53 -16.11 -22.14
N VAL A 145 -16.31 -15.28 -21.13
CA VAL A 145 -17.32 -14.36 -20.61
C VAL A 145 -16.93 -12.93 -20.94
N THR A 146 -17.91 -12.17 -21.41
CA THR A 146 -17.81 -10.73 -21.60
C THR A 146 -18.95 -10.07 -20.84
N MET A 147 -18.64 -9.15 -19.94
CA MET A 147 -19.63 -8.42 -19.16
C MET A 147 -19.05 -7.12 -18.62
N ASP A 148 -19.92 -6.16 -18.35
CA ASP A 148 -19.59 -4.97 -17.57
C ASP A 148 -20.17 -5.15 -16.17
N VAL A 149 -19.31 -5.08 -15.15
CA VAL A 149 -19.67 -5.34 -13.75
C VAL A 149 -19.44 -4.08 -12.95
N ARG A 150 -20.44 -3.69 -12.16
CA ARG A 150 -20.36 -2.61 -11.18
C ARG A 150 -20.74 -3.17 -9.82
N THR A 151 -19.83 -3.04 -8.87
CA THR A 151 -19.96 -3.55 -7.50
C THR A 151 -19.89 -2.40 -6.52
N GLU A 152 -20.79 -2.41 -5.53
CA GLU A 152 -20.84 -1.42 -4.46
C GLU A 152 -20.98 -2.16 -3.12
N PHE A 153 -20.01 -1.98 -2.24
CA PHE A 153 -19.99 -2.51 -0.88
C PHE A 153 -20.22 -1.38 0.11
N TYR A 154 -21.15 -1.55 1.04
CA TYR A 154 -21.35 -0.56 2.09
C TYR A 154 -21.97 -1.18 3.33
N ASN A 155 -21.55 -0.67 4.49
CA ASN A 155 -22.25 -0.83 5.75
C ASN A 155 -23.22 0.33 5.94
N THR A 156 -24.19 0.18 6.83
CA THR A 156 -25.13 1.27 7.13
C THR A 156 -24.96 1.72 8.56
N ASP A 157 -24.53 2.97 8.76
CA ASP A 157 -24.48 3.63 10.06
C ASP A 157 -25.83 4.30 10.32
N ASN A 158 -26.42 4.07 11.51
CA ASN A 158 -27.72 4.59 11.93
C ASN A 158 -28.84 4.45 10.87
N ALA A 159 -28.97 3.25 10.29
CA ALA A 159 -30.02 2.79 9.36
C ALA A 159 -30.17 3.52 8.00
N ASN A 160 -29.60 4.72 7.78
CA ASN A 160 -29.75 5.45 6.52
C ASN A 160 -28.46 6.00 5.90
N THR A 161 -27.34 6.03 6.62
CA THR A 161 -26.07 6.56 6.07
C THR A 161 -25.17 5.43 5.60
N LYS A 162 -24.85 5.43 4.31
CA LYS A 162 -23.95 4.44 3.72
C LYS A 162 -22.51 4.75 4.12
N ASP A 163 -21.86 3.75 4.66
CA ASP A 163 -20.44 3.73 4.99
C ASP A 163 -19.76 2.77 4.02
N TYR A 164 -19.05 3.32 3.05
CA TYR A 164 -18.36 2.54 2.03
C TYR A 164 -17.01 1.99 2.49
N LEU A 165 -16.64 2.22 3.76
CA LEU A 165 -15.38 1.77 4.31
C LEU A 165 -15.57 0.43 5.04
N SER A 166 -14.64 -0.51 4.81
CA SER A 166 -14.62 -1.80 5.52
C SER A 166 -14.68 -1.59 7.04
N ALA A 167 -15.37 -2.46 7.76
CA ALA A 167 -15.58 -2.37 9.21
C ALA A 167 -14.27 -2.09 9.98
N GLU A 168 -13.17 -2.76 9.61
CA GLU A 168 -11.85 -2.60 10.23
C GLU A 168 -11.21 -1.23 9.98
N LEU A 169 -11.55 -0.61 8.84
CA LEU A 169 -10.97 0.65 8.38
C LEU A 169 -11.78 1.87 8.85
N THR A 170 -13.01 1.69 9.36
CA THR A 170 -13.90 2.78 9.82
C THR A 170 -13.25 3.73 10.85
N GLN A 171 -12.36 3.22 11.70
CA GLN A 171 -11.64 4.02 12.70
C GLN A 171 -10.43 4.77 12.14
N LEU A 172 -9.90 4.32 11.00
CA LEU A 172 -8.64 4.79 10.41
C LEU A 172 -8.64 6.31 10.07
N PRO A 173 -9.71 6.91 9.51
CA PRO A 173 -9.75 8.36 9.27
C PRO A 173 -9.55 9.16 10.56
N SER A 174 -10.19 8.74 11.65
CA SER A 174 -10.09 9.41 12.94
C SER A 174 -8.71 9.25 13.56
N LEU A 175 -8.10 8.06 13.47
CA LEU A 175 -6.75 7.78 13.94
C LEU A 175 -5.71 8.62 13.20
N TYR A 176 -5.79 8.70 11.87
CA TYR A 176 -4.89 9.55 11.08
C TYR A 176 -5.05 11.03 11.40
N SER A 177 -6.28 11.51 11.61
CA SER A 177 -6.54 12.89 12.02
C SER A 177 -5.94 13.18 13.41
N ASN A 178 -6.13 12.27 14.37
CA ASN A 178 -5.58 12.43 15.72
C ASN A 178 -4.04 12.42 15.71
N PHE A 179 -3.42 11.49 14.99
CA PHE A 179 -1.96 11.47 14.86
C PHE A 179 -1.43 12.71 14.14
N SER A 180 -2.13 13.20 13.12
CA SER A 180 -1.75 14.46 12.47
C SER A 180 -1.71 15.63 13.48
N LEU A 181 -2.71 15.73 14.37
CA LEU A 181 -2.75 16.72 15.44
C LEU A 181 -1.61 16.55 16.45
N VAL A 182 -1.32 15.31 16.88
CA VAL A 182 -0.19 15.02 17.77
C VAL A 182 1.15 15.44 17.14
N TYR A 183 1.36 15.20 15.85
CA TYR A 183 2.56 15.69 15.17
C TYR A 183 2.62 17.22 15.07
N LEU A 184 1.48 17.91 14.96
CA LEU A 184 1.43 19.38 15.03
C LEU A 184 1.76 19.92 16.42
N THR A 185 1.30 19.26 17.49
CA THR A 185 1.65 19.68 18.86
C THR A 185 3.14 19.46 19.12
N PHE A 186 3.71 18.34 18.67
CA PHE A 186 5.16 18.12 18.71
C PHE A 186 5.93 19.14 17.88
N LEU A 187 5.44 19.53 16.69
CA LEU A 187 6.02 20.60 15.90
C LEU A 187 6.01 21.93 16.67
N GLY A 188 4.88 22.29 17.29
CA GLY A 188 4.77 23.49 18.11
C GLY A 188 5.77 23.50 19.27
N PHE A 189 5.86 22.39 20.00
CA PHE A 189 6.83 22.20 21.08
C PHE A 189 8.28 22.30 20.56
N TRP A 190 8.59 21.64 19.44
CA TRP A 190 9.91 21.69 18.82
C TRP A 190 10.32 23.10 18.42
N ILE A 191 9.40 23.86 17.83
CA ILE A 191 9.58 25.26 17.45
C ILE A 191 9.87 26.11 18.70
N LEU A 192 9.12 25.92 19.79
CA LEU A 192 9.35 26.64 21.06
C LEU A 192 10.74 26.34 21.65
N VAL A 193 11.17 25.09 21.64
CA VAL A 193 12.51 24.68 22.09
C VAL A 193 13.59 25.34 21.22
N CYS A 194 13.42 25.34 19.90
CA CYS A 194 14.34 26.01 18.97
C CYS A 194 14.39 27.53 19.22
N PHE A 195 13.25 28.17 19.51
CA PHE A 195 13.22 29.61 19.81
C PHE A 195 13.86 29.97 21.14
N LYS A 196 13.78 29.11 22.17
CA LYS A 196 14.47 29.33 23.45
C LYS A 196 15.97 29.12 23.34
N ASN A 197 16.40 28.14 22.54
CA ASN A 197 17.81 27.75 22.42
C ASN A 197 18.44 28.18 21.08
N LYS A 198 18.19 29.42 20.63
CA LYS A 198 18.60 29.91 19.29
C LYS A 198 20.08 29.68 18.97
N LEU A 199 20.95 29.77 19.98
CA LEU A 199 22.40 29.57 19.83
C LEU A 199 22.80 28.12 19.51
N SER A 200 21.94 27.15 19.83
CA SER A 200 22.16 25.72 19.61
C SER A 200 21.42 25.17 18.40
N VAL A 201 20.58 25.98 17.73
CA VAL A 201 19.82 25.55 16.55
C VAL A 201 20.76 25.42 15.35
N ASN A 202 20.96 24.19 14.90
CA ASN A 202 21.69 23.88 13.66
C ASN A 202 20.73 23.39 12.56
N ARG A 203 21.21 23.24 11.33
CA ARG A 203 20.46 22.77 10.15
C ARG A 203 19.73 21.43 10.39
N PHE A 204 20.27 20.57 11.26
CA PHE A 204 19.62 19.31 11.66
C PHE A 204 18.31 19.51 12.42
N HIS A 205 18.23 20.54 13.26
CA HIS A 205 17.00 20.85 14.00
C HIS A 205 15.91 21.40 13.06
N LEU A 206 16.30 22.18 12.05
CA LEU A 206 15.39 22.62 10.99
C LEU A 206 14.90 21.44 10.15
N LEU A 207 15.78 20.52 9.77
CA LEU A 207 15.44 19.32 9.01
C LEU A 207 14.42 18.44 9.75
N MET A 208 14.59 18.25 11.07
CA MET A 208 13.62 17.57 11.93
C MET A 208 12.27 18.31 11.96
N GLY A 209 12.27 19.64 12.05
CA GLY A 209 11.04 20.43 11.99
C GLY A 209 10.28 20.24 10.67
N VAL A 210 10.99 20.25 9.53
CA VAL A 210 10.38 19.97 8.22
C VAL A 210 9.82 18.54 8.15
N LEU A 211 10.52 17.55 8.70
CA LEU A 211 10.00 16.18 8.78
C LEU A 211 8.69 16.07 9.56
N LEU A 212 8.58 16.77 10.69
CA LEU A 212 7.35 16.82 11.49
C LEU A 212 6.18 17.43 10.70
N VAL A 213 6.44 18.52 9.94
CA VAL A 213 5.44 19.14 9.05
C VAL A 213 4.98 18.15 7.98
N MET A 214 5.92 17.52 7.26
CA MET A 214 5.58 16.58 6.19
C MET A 214 4.85 15.34 6.71
N LYS A 215 5.22 14.86 7.91
CA LYS A 215 4.54 13.75 8.58
C LYS A 215 3.10 14.12 8.95
N SER A 216 2.88 15.29 9.52
CA SER A 216 1.54 15.76 9.87
C SER A 216 0.66 15.92 8.62
N LEU A 217 1.20 16.53 7.56
CA LEU A 217 0.46 16.80 6.33
C LEU A 217 0.12 15.51 5.56
N SER A 218 1.04 14.55 5.50
CA SER A 218 0.77 13.23 4.90
C SER A 218 -0.34 12.48 5.64
N LEU A 219 -0.36 12.52 6.98
CA LEU A 219 -1.43 11.92 7.79
C LEU A 219 -2.77 12.64 7.59
N PHE A 220 -2.77 13.97 7.47
CA PHE A 220 -3.97 14.73 7.20
C PHE A 220 -4.58 14.37 5.83
N CYS A 221 -3.74 14.27 4.79
CA CYS A 221 -4.19 13.81 3.48
C CYS A 221 -4.75 12.38 3.53
N ALA A 222 -4.09 11.47 4.25
CA ALA A 222 -4.59 10.11 4.46
C ALA A 222 -5.98 10.11 5.12
N ALA A 223 -6.16 10.92 6.18
CA ALA A 223 -7.45 11.07 6.86
C ALA A 223 -8.54 11.59 5.91
N LYS A 224 -8.22 12.57 5.07
CA LYS A 224 -9.16 13.15 4.10
C LYS A 224 -9.55 12.18 2.99
N ILE A 225 -8.60 11.41 2.46
CA ILE A 225 -8.87 10.36 1.46
C ILE A 225 -9.83 9.34 2.04
N GLN A 226 -9.50 8.79 3.21
CA GLN A 226 -10.29 7.75 3.88
C GLN A 226 -11.69 8.26 4.30
N TYR A 227 -11.77 9.48 4.84
CA TYR A 227 -13.07 10.09 5.17
C TYR A 227 -13.93 10.34 3.93
N HIS A 228 -13.33 10.78 2.83
CA HIS A 228 -14.08 11.02 1.61
C HIS A 228 -14.58 9.70 1.02
N MET A 229 -13.73 8.67 0.99
CA MET A 229 -14.12 7.31 0.57
C MET A 229 -15.27 6.77 1.41
N LYS A 230 -15.20 6.93 2.75
CA LYS A 230 -16.28 6.58 3.68
C LYS A 230 -17.65 7.09 3.24
N VAL A 231 -17.72 8.34 2.79
CA VAL A 231 -18.99 9.04 2.48
C VAL A 231 -19.43 8.87 1.04
N THR A 232 -18.51 8.89 0.08
CA THR A 232 -18.87 8.92 -1.36
C THR A 232 -18.64 7.60 -2.10
N GLY A 233 -17.92 6.66 -1.49
CA GLY A 233 -17.50 5.40 -2.13
C GLY A 233 -16.51 5.58 -3.28
N ASN A 234 -16.06 6.81 -3.55
CA ASN A 234 -15.16 7.13 -4.66
C ASN A 234 -13.92 7.88 -4.14
N PRO A 235 -12.70 7.50 -4.55
CA PRO A 235 -11.48 8.18 -4.18
C PRO A 235 -11.44 9.54 -4.88
N HIS A 236 -11.19 10.59 -4.11
CA HIS A 236 -11.02 11.92 -4.66
C HIS A 236 -9.59 12.07 -5.22
N HIS A 237 -9.48 12.09 -6.55
CA HIS A 237 -8.20 12.11 -7.27
C HIS A 237 -7.22 13.18 -6.78
N GLY A 238 -7.70 14.40 -6.50
CA GLY A 238 -6.83 15.51 -6.08
C GLY A 238 -6.13 15.32 -4.73
N TRP A 239 -6.75 14.60 -3.78
CA TRP A 239 -6.13 14.35 -2.48
C TRP A 239 -5.10 13.22 -2.55
N ASN A 240 -5.31 12.25 -3.44
CA ASN A 240 -4.39 11.15 -3.67
C ASN A 240 -3.02 11.67 -4.16
N VAL A 241 -3.04 12.58 -5.14
CA VAL A 241 -1.81 13.20 -5.67
C VAL A 241 -1.03 13.93 -4.56
N MET A 242 -1.71 14.72 -3.74
CA MET A 242 -1.07 15.45 -2.63
C MET A 242 -0.48 14.50 -1.58
N PHE A 243 -1.20 13.44 -1.23
CA PHE A 243 -0.72 12.40 -0.32
C PHE A 243 0.58 11.78 -0.84
N HIS A 244 0.63 11.37 -2.10
CA HIS A 244 1.81 10.76 -2.71
C HIS A 244 3.00 11.71 -2.77
N ILE A 245 2.78 12.98 -3.13
CA ILE A 245 3.83 14.00 -3.12
C ILE A 245 4.40 14.16 -1.71
N PHE A 246 3.55 14.27 -0.69
CA PHE A 246 4.02 14.43 0.68
C PHE A 246 4.72 13.18 1.22
N GLN A 247 4.28 11.98 0.83
CA GLN A 247 4.96 10.73 1.19
C GLN A 247 6.35 10.64 0.56
N LEU A 248 6.48 10.99 -0.73
CA LEU A 248 7.76 11.00 -1.42
C LEU A 248 8.74 12.00 -0.77
N ILE A 249 8.29 13.24 -0.55
CA ILE A 249 9.11 14.28 0.10
C ILE A 249 9.52 13.83 1.51
N LYS A 250 8.59 13.30 2.30
CA LYS A 250 8.86 12.78 3.65
C LYS A 250 9.89 11.64 3.62
N ALA A 251 9.78 10.70 2.68
CA ALA A 251 10.73 9.60 2.53
C ALA A 251 12.14 10.12 2.18
N VAL A 252 12.25 10.99 1.17
CA VAL A 252 13.53 11.61 0.79
C VAL A 252 14.17 12.37 1.95
N LEU A 253 13.39 13.18 2.67
CA LEU A 253 13.87 13.91 3.85
C LEU A 253 14.36 12.96 4.96
N LEU A 254 13.66 11.84 5.17
CA LEU A 254 14.06 10.84 6.16
C LEU A 254 15.42 10.24 5.78
N TYR A 255 15.63 9.90 4.50
CA TYR A 255 16.92 9.41 4.04
C TYR A 255 18.04 10.46 4.18
N ILE A 256 17.76 11.73 3.92
CA ILE A 256 18.73 12.81 4.15
C ILE A 256 19.12 12.88 5.63
N VAL A 257 18.14 12.79 6.55
CA VAL A 257 18.41 12.73 8.00
C VAL A 257 19.26 11.51 8.36
N MET A 258 18.92 10.33 7.84
CA MET A 258 19.66 9.10 8.12
C MET A 258 21.12 9.21 7.67
N VAL A 259 21.38 9.67 6.44
CA VAL A 259 22.74 9.88 5.93
C VAL A 259 23.50 10.90 6.77
N VAL A 260 22.84 11.98 7.17
CA VAL A 260 23.41 13.03 8.02
C VAL A 260 23.82 12.51 9.40
N ILE A 261 22.97 11.67 10.03
CA ILE A 261 23.28 11.05 11.32
C ILE A 261 24.43 10.06 11.13
N SER A 262 24.41 9.31 10.02
CA SER A 262 25.46 8.34 9.68
C SER A 262 26.83 8.97 9.43
N ASP A 263 26.89 10.18 8.90
CA ASP A 263 28.13 10.91 8.63
C ASP A 263 28.74 11.57 9.89
N GLY A 264 28.11 11.43 11.06
CA GLY A 264 28.70 11.70 12.39
C GLY A 264 29.63 12.92 12.43
N TRP A 265 29.06 14.14 12.34
CA TRP A 265 29.80 15.40 12.12
C TRP A 265 31.01 15.69 13.05
N LEU A 266 31.22 14.97 14.17
CA LEU A 266 32.29 15.26 15.12
C LEU A 266 33.54 14.36 15.08
N LEU A 267 33.56 13.20 14.39
CA LEU A 267 34.71 12.27 14.43
C LEU A 267 35.58 12.25 13.15
N LEU A 268 35.11 12.86 12.05
CA LEU A 268 35.70 12.70 10.71
C LEU A 268 36.54 13.88 10.21
N LYS A 269 37.06 14.74 11.09
CA LYS A 269 38.03 15.77 10.65
C LYS A 269 39.38 15.23 10.13
N PRO A 270 39.87 14.00 10.45
CA PRO A 270 41.11 13.50 9.84
C PRO A 270 40.93 12.48 8.69
N PHE A 271 39.78 11.84 8.51
CA PHE A 271 39.62 10.72 7.54
C PHE A 271 39.12 11.11 6.14
N VAL A 272 39.22 12.41 5.78
CA VAL A 272 38.81 12.96 4.47
C VAL A 272 39.65 12.40 3.30
N GLN A 273 40.67 11.57 3.54
CA GLN A 273 41.44 10.88 2.51
C GLN A 273 40.90 9.50 2.06
N GLU A 274 39.99 8.84 2.79
CA GLU A 274 39.32 7.59 2.33
C GLU A 274 38.05 7.82 1.48
N LYS A 275 37.78 9.09 1.16
CA LYS A 275 36.58 9.67 0.53
C LYS A 275 36.19 9.10 -0.85
N LYS A 276 36.95 8.17 -1.43
CA LYS A 276 36.72 7.64 -2.79
C LYS A 276 35.91 6.34 -2.83
N ILE A 277 35.87 5.56 -1.74
CA ILE A 277 35.16 4.26 -1.69
C ILE A 277 33.72 4.43 -1.15
N ASN A 278 33.52 5.14 -0.04
CA ASN A 278 32.19 5.34 0.56
C ASN A 278 31.26 6.24 -0.28
N ASN A 279 31.80 7.23 -1.01
CA ASN A 279 30.99 8.08 -1.90
C ASN A 279 30.37 7.33 -3.08
N LYS A 280 31.03 6.27 -3.58
CA LYS A 280 30.49 5.48 -4.71
C LYS A 280 29.29 4.64 -4.28
N VAL A 281 29.34 4.06 -3.08
CA VAL A 281 28.24 3.26 -2.52
C VAL A 281 27.03 4.17 -2.26
N LEU A 282 27.23 5.32 -1.61
CA LEU A 282 26.13 6.26 -1.34
C LEU A 282 25.51 6.83 -2.63
N MET A 283 26.32 7.09 -3.66
CA MET A 283 25.86 7.55 -4.98
C MET A 283 24.95 6.52 -5.68
N VAL A 284 25.08 5.23 -5.36
CA VAL A 284 24.25 4.15 -5.92
C VAL A 284 23.04 3.86 -5.03
N VAL A 285 23.21 3.82 -3.71
CA VAL A 285 22.15 3.46 -2.76
C VAL A 285 21.05 4.52 -2.69
N ILE A 286 21.37 5.82 -2.74
CA ILE A 286 20.35 6.89 -2.68
C ILE A 286 19.36 6.81 -3.87
N PRO A 287 19.81 6.72 -5.14
CA PRO A 287 18.90 6.54 -6.27
C PRO A 287 18.06 5.26 -6.19
N ILE A 288 18.66 4.14 -5.74
CA ILE A 288 17.92 2.89 -5.55
C ILE A 288 16.82 3.08 -4.52
N GLN A 289 17.09 3.81 -3.43
CA GLN A 289 16.10 4.06 -2.38
C GLN A 289 14.91 4.88 -2.90
N ILE A 290 15.19 5.95 -3.66
CA ILE A 290 14.13 6.76 -4.27
C ILE A 290 13.30 5.91 -5.23
N LEU A 291 13.95 5.06 -6.04
CA LEU A 291 13.27 4.16 -6.97
C LEU A 291 12.43 3.10 -6.24
N ALA A 292 12.93 2.55 -5.12
CA ALA A 292 12.22 1.58 -4.31
C ALA A 292 10.98 2.20 -3.65
N THR A 293 11.10 3.42 -3.11
CA THR A 293 9.96 4.15 -2.56
C THR A 293 8.93 4.49 -3.64
N VAL A 294 9.37 4.87 -4.84
CA VAL A 294 8.48 5.04 -6.00
C VAL A 294 7.78 3.73 -6.37
N ALA A 295 8.51 2.61 -6.42
CA ALA A 295 7.95 1.31 -6.72
C ALA A 295 6.92 0.89 -5.66
N SER A 296 7.19 1.15 -4.37
CA SER A 296 6.27 0.89 -3.26
C SER A 296 4.94 1.63 -3.44
N ILE A 297 4.99 2.92 -3.81
CA ILE A 297 3.79 3.72 -4.10
C ILE A 297 2.99 3.12 -5.26
N VAL A 298 3.66 2.78 -6.37
CA VAL A 298 3.00 2.22 -7.56
C VAL A 298 2.39 0.85 -7.28
N ILE A 299 3.08 -0.01 -6.53
CA ILE A 299 2.56 -1.31 -6.11
C ILE A 299 1.35 -1.13 -5.19
N GLY A 300 1.40 -0.16 -4.27
CA GLY A 300 0.28 0.18 -3.40
C GLY A 300 -0.96 0.58 -4.19
N GLU A 301 -0.82 1.43 -5.20
CA GLU A 301 -1.92 1.89 -6.07
C GLU A 301 -2.44 0.79 -7.01
N SER A 302 -1.58 -0.12 -7.44
CA SER A 302 -1.95 -1.21 -8.34
C SER A 302 -2.93 -2.21 -7.71
N GLY A 303 -2.99 -2.26 -6.38
CA GLY A 303 -3.84 -3.17 -5.61
C GLY A 303 -3.47 -4.65 -5.79
N PRO A 304 -4.12 -5.56 -5.04
CA PRO A 304 -3.86 -7.01 -5.09
C PRO A 304 -4.25 -7.67 -6.42
N PHE A 305 -4.77 -6.90 -7.38
CA PHE A 305 -5.34 -7.36 -8.65
C PHE A 305 -4.27 -7.77 -9.68
N ILE A 306 -3.01 -7.37 -9.49
CA ILE A 306 -1.90 -7.78 -10.35
C ILE A 306 -1.30 -9.10 -9.87
N LYS A 307 -1.07 -10.03 -10.80
CA LYS A 307 -0.40 -11.31 -10.53
C LYS A 307 0.96 -11.06 -9.85
N GLY A 308 1.13 -11.54 -8.61
CA GLY A 308 2.37 -11.41 -7.85
C GLY A 308 2.51 -10.13 -7.01
N TRP A 309 1.43 -9.37 -6.79
CA TRP A 309 1.43 -8.15 -5.96
C TRP A 309 2.14 -8.34 -4.60
N MET A 310 1.78 -9.39 -3.86
CA MET A 310 2.37 -9.69 -2.55
C MET A 310 3.88 -9.95 -2.64
N THR A 311 4.33 -10.66 -3.68
CA THR A 311 5.75 -10.92 -3.93
C THR A 311 6.51 -9.63 -4.23
N TRP A 312 5.97 -8.77 -5.10
CA TRP A 312 6.58 -7.48 -5.42
C TRP A 312 6.66 -6.56 -4.22
N ASN A 313 5.61 -6.50 -3.40
CA ASN A 313 5.62 -5.72 -2.16
C ASN A 313 6.71 -6.22 -1.20
N GLY A 314 6.84 -7.54 -1.04
CA GLY A 314 7.90 -8.14 -0.23
C GLY A 314 9.30 -7.84 -0.76
N VAL A 315 9.52 -7.92 -2.08
CA VAL A 315 10.81 -7.61 -2.70
C VAL A 315 11.20 -6.15 -2.50
N VAL A 316 10.29 -5.20 -2.73
CA VAL A 316 10.58 -3.77 -2.52
C VAL A 316 10.91 -3.48 -1.06
N LEU A 317 10.17 -4.07 -0.12
CA LEU A 317 10.45 -3.93 1.31
C LEU A 317 11.86 -4.44 1.68
N VAL A 318 12.25 -5.60 1.15
CA VAL A 318 13.59 -6.16 1.38
C VAL A 318 14.68 -5.25 0.80
N ILE A 319 14.45 -4.67 -0.39
CA ILE A 319 15.38 -3.70 -1.00
C ILE A 319 15.52 -2.46 -0.12
N GLU A 320 14.41 -1.87 0.34
CA GLU A 320 14.42 -0.69 1.21
C GLU A 320 15.13 -0.98 2.53
N ALA A 321 14.88 -2.13 3.16
CA ALA A 321 15.53 -2.56 4.39
C ALA A 321 17.04 -2.80 4.21
N ALA A 322 17.45 -3.48 3.14
CA ALA A 322 18.85 -3.73 2.83
C ALA A 322 19.61 -2.43 2.56
N CYS A 323 19.03 -1.50 1.81
CA CYS A 323 19.63 -0.20 1.55
C CYS A 323 19.74 0.65 2.82
N CYS A 324 18.71 0.64 3.68
CA CYS A 324 18.77 1.27 5.01
C CYS A 324 19.91 0.68 5.85
N TYR A 325 20.07 -0.64 5.85
CA TYR A 325 21.17 -1.31 6.55
C TYR A 325 22.53 -0.83 6.03
N VAL A 326 22.74 -0.77 4.71
CA VAL A 326 23.99 -0.26 4.10
C VAL A 326 24.29 1.19 4.48
N ILE A 327 23.27 2.05 4.60
CA ILE A 327 23.43 3.44 5.06
C ILE A 327 23.78 3.53 6.55
N MET A 328 23.31 2.57 7.36
CA MET A 328 23.53 2.53 8.81
C MET A 328 24.83 1.83 9.21
N LEU A 329 25.31 0.86 8.44
CA LEU A 329 26.54 0.10 8.69
C LEU A 329 27.77 0.94 9.08
N PRO A 330 28.03 2.13 8.47
CA PRO A 330 29.12 2.99 8.90
C PRO A 330 29.03 3.36 10.39
N THR A 331 27.84 3.61 10.93
CA THR A 331 27.66 4.01 12.34
C THR A 331 27.98 2.89 13.32
N GLU A 332 27.48 1.67 13.10
CA GLU A 332 27.66 0.56 14.04
C GLU A 332 29.09 0.01 14.01
N VAL A 333 29.70 -0.04 12.83
CA VAL A 333 31.10 -0.46 12.68
C VAL A 333 32.02 0.61 13.26
N ILE A 334 31.81 1.90 12.98
CA ILE A 334 32.66 2.97 13.54
C ILE A 334 32.47 3.08 15.06
N CYS A 335 31.26 2.89 15.60
CA CYS A 335 31.03 2.94 17.04
C CYS A 335 31.64 1.72 17.76
N SER A 336 31.50 0.50 17.21
CA SER A 336 32.18 -0.69 17.74
C SER A 336 33.70 -0.57 17.65
N PHE A 337 34.23 -0.08 16.53
CA PHE A 337 35.66 0.18 16.40
C PHE A 337 36.11 1.31 17.34
N CYS A 338 35.35 2.40 17.55
CA CYS A 338 35.72 3.44 18.52
C CYS A 338 35.68 2.96 19.97
N VAL A 339 34.77 2.07 20.34
CA VAL A 339 34.74 1.45 21.68
C VAL A 339 35.95 0.52 21.83
N LEU A 340 36.19 -0.37 20.87
CA LEU A 340 37.33 -1.30 20.89
C LEU A 340 38.69 -0.58 20.84
N TYR A 341 38.86 0.42 19.97
CA TYR A 341 40.11 1.18 19.86
C TYR A 341 40.27 2.21 20.98
N GLY A 342 39.18 2.78 21.49
CA GLY A 342 39.19 3.66 22.66
C GLY A 342 39.65 2.92 23.91
N ASP A 343 39.15 1.71 24.13
CA ASP A 343 39.60 0.84 25.23
C ASP A 343 41.05 0.39 25.03
N VAL A 344 41.46 0.02 23.80
CA VAL A 344 42.84 -0.41 23.51
C VAL A 344 43.84 0.74 23.65
N LEU A 345 43.55 1.95 23.16
CA LEU A 345 44.41 3.12 23.33
C LEU A 345 44.47 3.59 24.78
N HIS A 346 43.38 3.48 25.54
CA HIS A 346 43.38 3.79 26.97
C HIS A 346 44.23 2.79 27.77
N VAL A 347 44.18 1.50 27.43
CA VAL A 347 45.03 0.46 28.03
C VAL A 347 46.50 0.64 27.63
N GLN A 348 46.78 1.00 26.37
CA GLN A 348 48.15 1.24 25.89
C GLN A 348 48.77 2.51 26.52
N ALA A 349 47.97 3.57 26.74
CA ALA A 349 48.41 4.78 27.43
C ALA A 349 48.66 4.56 28.93
N ILE A 350 47.93 3.64 29.58
CA ILE A 350 48.22 3.20 30.95
C ILE A 350 49.51 2.38 31.00
N TRP A 351 49.71 1.47 30.03
CA TRP A 351 50.90 0.62 29.96
C TRP A 351 52.19 1.42 29.70
N GLU A 352 52.16 2.40 28.79
CA GLU A 352 53.31 3.29 28.54
C GLU A 352 53.64 4.18 29.74
N LYS A 353 52.63 4.69 30.47
CA LYS A 353 52.86 5.46 31.70
C LYS A 353 53.50 4.63 32.81
N GLN A 354 53.17 3.34 32.89
CA GLN A 354 53.72 2.46 33.92
C GLN A 354 55.17 2.07 33.63
N ILE A 355 55.53 1.87 32.36
CA ILE A 355 56.90 1.56 31.92
C ILE A 355 57.84 2.76 32.03
N LEU A 356 57.35 3.98 31.79
CA LEU A 356 58.16 5.21 31.94
C LEU A 356 58.34 5.64 33.40
N SER A 357 57.72 4.96 34.36
CA SER A 357 57.81 5.25 35.81
C SER A 357 58.67 4.26 36.61
N THR A 358 59.25 3.26 35.93
CA THR A 358 60.24 2.30 36.43
C THR A 358 61.55 2.51 35.69
#